data_AF-A0A7C1HBV4-F1
#
_entry.id   AF-A0A7C1HBV4-F1
#
_cell.length_a   1.000
_cell.length_b   1.000
_cell.length_c   1.000
_cell.angle_alpha   90.00
_cell.angle_beta   90.00
_cell.angle_gamma   90.00
#
_symmetry.space_group_name_H-M   'P 1'
#
loop_
_entity.id
_entity.type
_entity.pdbx_description
1 polymer ?
#
loop_
_entity_poly.entity_id
_entity_poly.type
_entity_poly.pdbx_seq_one_letter_code
_entity_poly.pdbx_strand_id
1 'polypeptide(L)'
;ASGLQLIKKENPDFILLDVMMEEVDTGVRLADEIAALKVQTPIVILSSFANAAGQIFDTSVVPVKAYLQKPLKADELLALVKQYT
;
A
#
# COMPACT_ATOMS: atom_id res chain seq x y z
N ALA A 1 -13.25 -11.82 -2.91
CA ALA A 1 -11.98 -11.94 -3.65
C ALA A 1 -10.89 -11.32 -2.80
N SER A 2 -9.69 -11.90 -2.75
CA SER A 2 -8.57 -11.28 -2.02
C SER A 2 -8.07 -10.02 -2.77
N GLY A 3 -7.39 -9.11 -2.06
CA GLY A 3 -6.83 -7.90 -2.68
C GLY A 3 -5.93 -8.21 -3.88
N LEU A 4 -5.09 -9.25 -3.78
CA LEU A 4 -4.23 -9.70 -4.87
C LEU A 4 -5.01 -10.14 -6.13
N GLN A 5 -6.15 -10.83 -5.95
CA GLN A 5 -6.99 -11.24 -7.08
C GLN A 5 -7.59 -10.03 -7.79
N LEU A 6 -8.00 -9.02 -7.04
CA LEU A 6 -8.56 -7.79 -7.60
C LEU A 6 -7.50 -6.98 -8.36
N ILE A 7 -6.27 -6.91 -7.86
CA ILE A 7 -5.16 -6.24 -8.57
C ILE A 7 -4.96 -6.84 -9.96
N LYS A 8 -4.98 -8.18 -10.07
CA LYS A 8 -4.81 -8.88 -11.36
C LYS A 8 -6.00 -8.73 -12.31
N LYS A 9 -7.21 -8.62 -11.76
CA LYS A 9 -8.46 -8.61 -12.56
C LYS A 9 -8.84 -7.21 -13.01
N GLU A 10 -8.66 -6.22 -12.15
CA GLU A 10 -9.19 -4.86 -12.31
C GLU A 10 -8.11 -3.86 -12.75
N ASN A 11 -6.82 -4.20 -12.66
CA ASN A 11 -5.69 -3.31 -12.99
C ASN A 11 -5.85 -1.90 -12.38
N PRO A 12 -5.87 -1.80 -11.04
CA PRO A 12 -6.09 -0.51 -10.39
C PRO A 12 -4.99 0.50 -10.74
N ASP A 13 -5.38 1.76 -10.79
CA ASP A 13 -4.50 2.93 -10.93
C ASP A 13 -3.94 3.43 -9.58
N PHE A 14 -4.49 2.96 -8.47
CA PHE A 14 -4.01 3.27 -7.13
C PHE A 14 -4.28 2.12 -6.14
N ILE A 15 -3.33 1.87 -5.24
CA ILE A 15 -3.47 0.88 -4.17
C ILE A 15 -3.25 1.55 -2.82
N LEU A 16 -4.24 1.45 -1.94
CA LEU A 16 -4.10 1.74 -0.51
C LEU A 16 -3.90 0.43 0.23
N LEU A 17 -2.72 0.23 0.84
CA LEU A 17 -2.34 -1.01 1.51
C LEU A 17 -2.28 -0.80 3.03
N ASP A 18 -3.08 -1.55 3.78
CA ASP A 18 -3.03 -1.54 5.25
C ASP A 18 -2.02 -2.58 5.78
N VAL A 19 -1.14 -2.16 6.68
CA VAL A 19 -0.07 -3.03 7.25
C VAL A 19 -0.54 -3.73 8.51
N MET A 20 -1.45 -3.10 9.25
CA MET A 20 -1.95 -3.61 10.53
C MET A 20 -3.30 -4.27 10.25
N MET A 21 -3.25 -5.41 9.55
CA MET A 21 -4.40 -6.27 9.32
C MET A 21 -4.62 -7.16 10.56
N GLU A 22 -4.44 -8.47 10.46
CA GLU A 22 -4.56 -9.41 11.60
C GLU A 22 -3.20 -9.66 12.26
N GLU A 23 -2.13 -9.74 11.46
CA GLU A 23 -0.73 -9.78 11.88
C GLU A 23 0.10 -8.83 10.98
N VAL A 24 1.15 -8.23 11.54
CA VAL A 24 2.04 -7.29 10.80
C VAL A 24 2.61 -7.95 9.53
N ASP A 25 2.90 -9.24 9.60
CA ASP A 25 3.43 -10.05 8.50
C ASP A 25 2.51 -10.10 7.27
N THR A 26 1.19 -9.98 7.44
CA THR A 26 0.24 -10.15 6.33
C THR A 26 0.32 -9.01 5.31
N GLY A 27 0.47 -7.76 5.79
CA GLY A 27 0.60 -6.59 4.90
C GLY A 27 1.93 -6.59 4.13
N VAL A 28 3.00 -7.08 4.75
CA VAL A 28 4.34 -7.20 4.14
C VAL A 28 4.35 -8.26 3.05
N ARG A 29 3.84 -9.46 3.36
CA ARG A 29 3.74 -10.55 2.37
C ARG A 29 2.90 -10.15 1.17
N LEU A 30 1.82 -9.40 1.39
CA LEU A 30 1.00 -8.89 0.29
C LEU A 30 1.79 -7.89 -0.58
N ALA A 31 2.60 -7.02 0.01
CA ALA A 31 3.46 -6.12 -0.77
C ALA A 31 4.51 -6.88 -1.59
N ASP A 32 5.12 -7.93 -1.04
CA ASP A 32 6.05 -8.80 -1.77
C ASP A 32 5.36 -9.54 -2.92
N GLU A 33 4.16 -10.06 -2.70
CA GLU A 33 3.36 -10.68 -3.75
C GLU A 33 2.99 -9.68 -4.85
N ILE A 34 2.68 -8.42 -4.49
CA ILE A 34 2.42 -7.34 -5.43
C ILE A 34 3.70 -6.96 -6.19
N ALA A 35 4.85 -6.90 -5.52
CA ALA A 35 6.17 -6.67 -6.14
C ALA A 35 6.47 -7.72 -7.22
N ALA A 36 6.16 -8.99 -6.93
CA ALA A 36 6.34 -10.09 -7.88
C ALA A 36 5.47 -9.95 -9.14
N LEU A 37 4.35 -9.22 -9.07
CA LEU A 37 3.52 -8.89 -10.23
C LEU A 37 4.13 -7.81 -11.13
N LYS A 38 5.19 -7.12 -10.68
CA LYS A 38 5.82 -5.98 -11.37
C LYS A 38 4.82 -4.90 -11.77
N VAL A 39 3.79 -4.68 -10.94
CA VAL A 39 2.82 -3.61 -11.18
C VAL A 39 3.51 -2.25 -11.00
N GLN A 40 3.17 -1.30 -11.86
CA GLN A 40 3.62 0.09 -11.73
C GLN A 40 2.63 0.96 -10.95
N THR A 41 1.50 0.36 -10.54
CA THR A 41 0.45 1.03 -9.78
C THR A 41 1.03 1.62 -8.50
N PRO A 42 0.88 2.93 -8.26
CA PRO A 42 1.35 3.58 -7.03
C PRO A 42 0.69 2.97 -5.80
N ILE A 43 1.52 2.69 -4.79
CA ILE A 43 1.07 2.11 -3.52
C ILE A 43 1.26 3.13 -2.41
N VAL A 44 0.20 3.39 -1.64
CA VAL A 44 0.26 4.15 -0.39
C VAL A 44 0.04 3.19 0.76
N ILE A 45 0.96 3.21 1.71
CA ILE A 45 0.93 2.34 2.88
C ILE A 45 0.20 3.06 4.01
N LEU A 46 -0.77 2.40 4.64
CA LEU A 46 -1.51 2.88 5.79
C LEU A 46 -1.15 2.04 7.04
N SER A 47 -0.68 2.69 8.10
CA SER A 47 -0.24 2.01 9.32
C SER A 47 -0.58 2.79 10.58
N SER A 48 -0.83 2.12 11.70
CA SER A 48 -0.91 2.75 13.03
C SER A 48 0.46 3.25 13.53
N PHE A 49 1.55 2.77 12.92
CA PHE A 49 2.93 3.16 13.20
C PHE A 49 3.66 3.46 11.88
N ALA A 50 3.42 4.63 11.29
CA ALA A 50 3.97 5.01 10.00
C ALA A 50 5.52 5.02 9.99
N ASN A 51 6.16 5.45 11.07
CA ASN A 51 7.62 5.50 11.18
C ASN A 51 8.29 4.11 11.18
N ALA A 52 7.59 3.09 11.70
CA ALA A 52 8.07 1.72 11.69
C ALA A 52 7.81 1.02 10.35
N ALA A 53 6.73 1.41 9.65
CA ALA A 53 6.39 0.83 8.35
C ALA A 53 7.51 1.05 7.31
N GLY A 54 8.18 2.20 7.30
CA GLY A 54 9.32 2.44 6.41
C GLY A 54 10.51 1.50 6.61
N GLN A 55 10.66 0.88 7.80
CA GLN A 55 11.70 -0.11 8.07
C GLN A 55 11.27 -1.54 7.72
N ILE A 56 9.96 -1.76 7.61
CA ILE A 56 9.36 -3.08 7.38
C ILE A 56 9.24 -3.34 5.87
N PHE A 57 8.99 -2.32 5.05
CA PHE A 57 8.84 -2.46 3.61
C PHE A 57 10.09 -2.04 2.86
N ASP A 58 10.61 -2.95 2.03
CA ASP A 58 11.62 -2.60 1.04
C ASP A 58 10.97 -1.83 -0.12
N THR A 59 11.16 -0.51 -0.11
CA THR A 59 10.63 0.38 -1.16
C THR A 59 11.34 0.24 -2.51
N SER A 60 12.41 -0.55 -2.59
CA SER A 60 13.09 -0.84 -3.86
C SER A 60 12.35 -1.86 -4.73
N VAL A 61 11.48 -2.68 -4.12
CA VAL A 61 10.77 -3.77 -4.82
C VAL A 61 9.31 -3.44 -5.16
N VAL A 62 8.70 -2.47 -4.46
CA VAL A 62 7.33 -2.00 -4.72
C VAL A 62 7.31 -0.48 -4.88
N PRO A 63 6.50 0.08 -5.80
CA PRO A 63 6.45 1.53 -6.04
C PRO A 63 5.67 2.27 -4.94
N VAL A 64 6.14 2.18 -3.69
CA VAL A 64 5.58 2.88 -2.54
C VAL A 64 5.79 4.39 -2.71
N LYS A 65 4.69 5.16 -2.64
CA LYS A 65 4.70 6.62 -2.83
C LYS A 65 4.61 7.40 -1.54
N ALA A 66 3.92 6.86 -0.53
CA ALA A 66 3.74 7.51 0.75
C ALA A 66 3.40 6.50 1.85
N TYR A 67 3.68 6.91 3.09
CA TYR A 67 3.22 6.24 4.31
C TYR A 67 2.25 7.18 5.03
N LEU A 68 1.08 6.67 5.36
CA LEU A 68 0.04 7.36 6.11
C LEU A 68 -0.10 6.75 7.50
N GLN A 69 -0.23 7.61 8.50
CA GLN A 69 -0.52 7.20 9.86
C GLN A 69 -2.04 7.22 10.11
N LYS A 70 -2.57 6.17 10.76
CA LYS A 70 -3.93 6.21 11.32
C LYS A 70 -3.95 7.00 12.64
N PRO A 71 -5.00 7.81 12.92
CA PRO A 71 -6.12 8.12 12.02
C PRO A 71 -5.71 9.12 10.93
N LEU A 72 -6.20 8.90 9.71
CA LEU A 72 -5.96 9.79 8.57
C LEU A 72 -7.19 10.67 8.30
N LYS A 73 -6.99 11.89 7.81
CA LYS A 73 -8.10 12.76 7.37
C LYS A 73 -8.46 12.45 5.93
N ALA A 74 -9.76 12.44 5.61
CA ALA A 74 -10.23 12.17 4.25
C ALA A 74 -9.57 13.07 3.20
N ASP A 75 -9.35 14.35 3.51
CA ASP A 75 -8.70 15.31 2.61
C ASP A 75 -7.24 14.95 2.31
N GLU A 76 -6.51 14.37 3.27
CA GLU A 76 -5.13 13.93 3.08
C GLU A 76 -5.06 12.74 2.12
N LEU A 77 -5.98 11.78 2.27
CA LEU A 77 -6.08 10.66 1.34
C LEU A 77 -6.50 11.13 -0.06
N LEU A 78 -7.48 12.03 -0.16
CA LEU A 78 -7.93 12.56 -1.44
C LEU A 78 -6.83 13.33 -2.17
N ALA A 79 -5.99 14.08 -1.44
CA ALA A 79 -4.84 14.77 -2.01
C ALA A 79 -3.83 13.78 -2.60
N LEU A 80 -3.54 12.68 -1.89
CA LEU A 80 -2.62 11.64 -2.37
C LEU A 80 -3.15 10.87 -3.56
N VAL A 81 -4.44 10.51 -3.56
CA VAL A 81 -5.06 9.86 -4.72
C VAL A 81 -4.90 10.76 -5.94
N LYS A 82 -5.31 12.04 -5.85
CA LYS A 82 -5.17 13.01 -6.95
C LYS A 82 -3.72 13.25 -7.41
N GLN A 83 -2.75 13.07 -6.51
CA GLN A 83 -1.34 13.28 -6.82
C GLN A 83 -0.75 12.10 -7.60
N TYR A 84 -1.26 10.88 -7.38
CA TYR A 84 -0.66 9.65 -7.89
C TYR A 84 -1.52 8.89 -8.92
N THR A 85 -2.79 9.25 -9.10
CA THR A 85 -3.64 8.84 -10.25
C THR A 85 -3.59 9.90 -11.34
#